data_AF-A0A1I0HKW9-F1
#
_entry.id   AF-A0A1I0HKW9-F1
#
_cell.length_a   1.000
_cell.length_b   1.000
_cell.length_c   1.000
_cell.angle_alpha   90.00
_cell.angle_beta   90.00
_cell.angle_gamma   90.00
#
_symmetry.space_group_name_H-M   'P 1'
#
loop_
_entity.id
_entity.type
_entity.pdbx_description
1 polymer ?
#
loop_
_entity_poly.entity_id
_entity_poly.type
_entity_poly.pdbx_seq_one_letter_code
_entity_poly.pdbx_strand_id
1 'polypeptide(L)' 'MMSMKQISTGIEDFKTVIDNDYYYVDKTQLIADVFSNAVMLYTRPRRFGKTLNMS' A
#
# COMPACT_ATOMS: atom_id res chain seq x y z
N MET A 1 23.07 14.56 2.69
CA MET A 1 21.81 14.81 1.95
C MET A 1 20.99 13.53 2.01
N MET A 2 19.79 13.54 2.59
CA MET A 2 18.95 12.33 2.62
C MET A 2 18.45 12.02 1.21
N SER A 3 18.74 10.81 0.72
CA SER A 3 18.18 10.29 -0.53
C SER A 3 16.68 10.09 -0.35
N MET A 4 15.87 10.51 -1.33
CA MET A 4 14.45 10.12 -1.34
C MET A 4 14.33 8.61 -1.53
N LYS A 5 13.39 7.98 -0.82
CA LYS A 5 13.06 6.57 -1.04
C LYS A 5 12.54 6.38 -2.46
N GLN A 6 12.68 5.18 -3.00
CA GLN A 6 12.15 4.86 -4.33
C GLN A 6 10.73 4.30 -4.22
N ILE A 7 9.93 4.47 -5.26
CA ILE A 7 8.61 3.79 -5.35
C ILE A 7 8.86 2.34 -5.79
N SER A 8 8.27 1.39 -5.07
CA SER A 8 8.40 -0.06 -5.31
C SER A 8 7.63 -0.55 -6.54
N THR A 9 7.86 0.05 -7.71
CA THR A 9 7.12 -0.29 -8.94
C THR A 9 7.46 -1.71 -9.39
N GLY A 10 6.46 -2.59 -9.42
CA GLY A 10 6.64 -4.00 -9.81
C GLY A 10 7.09 -4.93 -8.68
N ILE A 11 7.27 -4.42 -7.47
CA ILE A 11 7.52 -5.21 -6.26
C ILE A 11 6.21 -5.31 -5.49
N GLU A 12 5.72 -6.53 -5.29
CA GLU A 12 4.44 -6.81 -4.62
C GLU A 12 4.59 -7.56 -3.27
N ASP A 13 5.83 -7.84 -2.88
CA ASP A 13 6.18 -8.49 -1.62
C ASP A 13 6.47 -7.47 -0.52
N PHE A 14 5.76 -7.55 0.61
CA PHE A 14 5.89 -6.60 1.71
C PHE A 14 7.30 -6.60 2.31
N LYS A 15 7.87 -7.78 2.54
CA LYS A 15 9.21 -7.90 3.15
C LYS A 15 10.27 -7.21 2.30
N THR A 16 10.23 -7.42 0.98
CA THR A 16 11.13 -6.78 0.02
C THR A 16 10.99 -5.26 0.04
N VAL A 17 9.77 -4.72 0.22
CA VAL A 17 9.53 -3.28 0.34
C VAL A 17 10.22 -2.69 1.57
N ILE A 18 10.07 -3.34 2.72
CA ILE A 18 10.63 -2.87 3.99
C ILE A 18 12.15 -3.04 4.03
N ASP A 19 12.67 -4.21 3.64
CA ASP A 19 14.11 -4.52 3.70
C ASP A 19 14.95 -3.60 2.78
N ASN A 20 14.38 -3.17 1.65
CA ASN A 20 15.06 -2.31 0.68
C ASN A 20 14.71 -0.81 0.84
N ASP A 21 14.04 -0.42 1.93
CA ASP A 21 13.67 0.96 2.25
C ASP A 21 12.90 1.69 1.13
N TYR A 22 11.98 0.98 0.48
CA TYR A 22 11.08 1.58 -0.50
C TYR A 22 9.94 2.36 0.19
N TYR A 23 9.25 3.22 -0.57
CA TYR A 23 8.01 3.82 -0.09
C TYR A 23 6.91 2.75 0.10
N TYR A 24 6.41 2.66 1.32
CA TYR A 24 5.23 1.89 1.69
C TYR A 24 4.13 2.84 2.17
N VAL A 25 2.90 2.59 1.74
CA VAL A 25 1.72 3.33 2.20
C VAL A 25 0.89 2.37 3.04
N ASP A 26 0.85 2.61 4.34
CA ASP A 26 -0.02 1.89 5.25
C ASP A 26 -1.49 2.26 4.99
N LYS A 27 -2.33 1.25 4.78
CA LYS A 27 -3.77 1.39 4.50
C LYS A 27 -4.64 0.79 5.61
N THR A 28 -4.07 0.44 6.75
CA THR A 28 -4.79 -0.19 7.87
C THR A 28 -6.01 0.64 8.28
N GLN A 29 -5.85 1.96 8.37
CA GLN A 29 -6.95 2.84 8.75
C GLN A 29 -8.06 2.91 7.68
N LEU A 30 -7.68 2.93 6.40
CA LEU A 30 -8.64 2.85 5.30
C LEU A 30 -9.45 1.55 5.36
N ILE A 31 -8.81 0.42 5.72
CA ILE A 31 -9.49 -0.86 5.87
C ILE A 31 -10.50 -0.79 7.02
N ALA A 32 -10.11 -0.23 8.17
CA ALA A 32 -11.01 -0.04 9.30
C ALA A 32 -12.26 0.77 8.91
N ASP A 33 -12.07 1.88 8.20
CA ASP A 33 -13.16 2.72 7.70
C ASP A 33 -14.06 1.94 6.72
N VAL A 34 -13.49 1.13 5.83
CA VAL A 34 -14.23 0.29 4.87
C VAL A 34 -15.15 -0.68 5.61
N PHE A 35 -14.67 -1.30 6.69
CA PHE A 35 -15.48 -2.24 7.48
C PHE A 35 -16.55 -1.57 8.34
N SER A 36 -16.43 -0.28 8.65
CA SER A 36 -17.41 0.43 9.48
C SER A 36 -18.64 0.94 8.70
N ASN A 37 -18.68 0.78 7.38
CA ASN A 37 -19.74 1.33 6.52
C ASN A 37 -20.43 0.23 5.70
N ALA A 38 -21.77 0.28 5.58
CA ALA A 38 -22.56 -0.73 4.86
C ALA A 38 -22.33 -0.69 3.33
N VAL A 39 -22.07 0.50 2.78
CA VAL A 39 -21.73 0.71 1.38
C VAL A 39 -20.64 1.78 1.31
N MET A 40 -19.57 1.51 0.55
CA MET A 40 -18.50 2.48 0.35
C MET A 40 -18.04 2.49 -1.11
N LEU A 41 -17.90 3.70 -1.68
CA LEU A 41 -17.42 3.91 -3.04
C LEU A 41 -16.02 4.52 -3.01
N TYR A 42 -15.05 3.81 -3.57
CA TYR A 42 -13.71 4.33 -3.81
C TYR A 42 -13.32 4.12 -5.26
N THR A 43 -12.55 5.06 -5.81
CA THR A 43 -11.88 4.82 -7.09
C THR A 43 -10.94 3.64 -6.92
N ARG A 44 -10.86 2.74 -7.92
CA ARG A 44 -9.95 1.57 -7.90
C ARG A 44 -8.71 1.88 -8.75
N PRO A 45 -7.72 2.65 -8.24
CA PRO A 45 -6.51 2.91 -9.00
C PRO A 45 -5.79 1.59 -9.32
N ARG A 46 -5.34 1.48 -10.58
CA ARG A 46 -4.54 0.34 -11.05
C ARG A 46 -3.16 0.38 -10.37
N ARG A 47 -2.64 -0.76 -9.93
CA ARG A 47 -1.35 -0.90 -9.20
C ARG A 47 -1.29 -0.20 -7.84
N PHE A 48 -2.43 -0.01 -7.17
CA PHE A 48 -2.46 0.58 -5.82
C PHE A 48 -2.02 -0.37 -4.69
N GLY A 49 -1.15 -1.34 -4.99
CA GLY A 49 -0.60 -2.27 -3.99
C GLY A 49 -1.65 -3.13 -3.29
N LYS A 50 -2.63 -3.67 -4.02
CA LYS A 50 -3.62 -4.60 -3.44
C LYS A 50 -2.95 -5.88 -2.93
N THR A 51 -2.05 -6.44 -3.73
CA THR A 51 -1.27 -7.64 -3.37
C THR A 51 -0.43 -7.39 -2.13
N LEU A 52 0.16 -6.19 -2.02
CA LEU A 52 1.00 -5.77 -0.89
C LEU A 52 0.24 -5.62 0.43
N ASN A 53 -1.09 -5.50 0.38
CA ASN A 53 -1.93 -5.53 1.57
C ASN A 53 -2.29 -6.96 2.02
N MET A 54 -2.05 -7.98 1.17
CA MET A 54 -2.38 -9.38 1.44
C MET A 54 -1.15 -10.29 1.57
N SER A 55 0.06 -9.77 1.33
CA SER A 55 1.33 -10.48 1.54
C SER A 55 1.84 -10.41 2.96
#